data_AF-A0A3G6S240-F1
#
_entry.id   AF-A0A3G6S240-F1
#
_cell.length_a   1.000
_cell.length_b   1.000
_cell.length_c   1.000
_cell.angle_alpha   90.00
_cell.angle_beta   90.00
_cell.angle_gamma   90.00
#
_symmetry.space_group_name_H-M   'P 1'
#
loop_
_entity.id
_entity.type
_entity.pdbx_description
1 polymer ?
#
loop_
_entity_poly.entity_id
_entity_poly.type
_entity_poly.pdbx_seq_one_letter_code
_entity_poly.pdbx_strand_id
1 'polypeptide(L)' 'MPQSLVKNYIHIVFSTKYRNDFIDENIENELYAYIATLCKDFESYALQIG' A
#
# COMPACT_ATOMS: atom_id res chain seq x y z
N MET A 1 -4.65 30.23 8.36
CA MET A 1 -4.38 29.05 9.20
C MET A 1 -2.94 28.65 8.94
N PRO A 2 -2.07 28.51 9.96
CA PRO A 2 -0.70 28.09 9.70
C PRO A 2 -0.76 26.64 9.19
N GLN A 3 -0.51 26.46 7.90
CA GLN A 3 -0.40 25.15 7.29
C GLN A 3 0.99 24.62 7.66
N SER A 4 1.05 23.68 8.61
CA SER A 4 2.28 22.95 8.86
C SER A 4 2.57 22.06 7.65
N LEU A 5 3.66 22.34 6.94
CA LEU A 5 4.17 21.42 5.93
C LEU A 5 4.74 20.19 6.65
N VAL A 6 4.03 19.06 6.59
CA VAL A 6 4.47 17.79 7.17
C VAL A 6 4.60 16.75 6.06
N LYS A 7 5.69 16.00 6.09
CA LYS A 7 5.93 14.86 5.19
C LYS A 7 5.96 13.58 6.02
N ASN A 8 4.81 12.92 6.13
CA ASN A 8 4.69 11.66 6.87
C ASN A 8 5.02 10.50 5.94
N TYR A 9 5.97 9.66 6.35
CA TYR A 9 6.31 8.41 5.68
C TYR A 9 5.93 7.25 6.60
N ILE A 10 5.17 6.29 6.08
CA ILE A 10 4.62 5.17 6.83
C ILE A 10 5.00 3.89 6.11
N HIS A 11 5.56 2.91 6.84
CA HIS A 11 5.77 1.56 6.35
C HIS A 11 4.70 0.64 6.93
N ILE A 12 3.86 0.07 6.06
CA ILE A 12 2.72 -0.77 6.46
C ILE A 12 3.06 -2.21 6.11
N VAL A 13 2.90 -3.12 7.07
CA VAL A 13 3.09 -4.56 6.89
C VAL A 13 1.82 -5.27 7.37
N PHE A 14 1.34 -6.24 6.60
CA PHE A 14 0.20 -7.07 6.95
C PHE A 14 0.41 -8.52 6.51
N SER A 15 -0.50 -9.41 6.90
CA SER A 15 -0.48 -10.81 6.47
C SER A 15 -1.89 -11.28 6.14
N THR A 16 -1.97 -12.35 5.36
CA THR A 16 -3.23 -13.03 5.03
C THR A 16 -3.86 -13.65 6.27
N LYS A 17 -5.15 -13.95 6.17
CA LYS A 17 -5.88 -14.68 7.21
C LYS A 17 -5.19 -16.02 7.49
N TYR A 18 -4.87 -16.27 8.76
CA TYR A 18 -4.12 -17.44 9.23
C TYR A 18 -2.69 -17.59 8.68
N ARG A 19 -2.10 -16.54 8.08
CA ARG A 19 -0.76 -16.57 7.44
C ARG A 19 -0.64 -17.65 6.36
N ASN A 20 -1.73 -17.95 5.67
CA ASN A 20 -1.68 -18.82 4.50
C ASN A 20 -0.99 -18.10 3.34
N ASP A 21 -0.20 -18.82 2.57
CA ASP A 21 0.54 -18.26 1.45
C ASP A 21 -0.35 -18.09 0.21
N PHE A 22 -1.31 -17.16 0.27
CA PHE A 22 -2.28 -16.90 -0.79
C PHE A 22 -1.84 -15.82 -1.77
N ILE A 23 -0.79 -15.06 -1.45
CA ILE A 23 -0.24 -14.02 -2.32
C ILE A 23 0.95 -14.62 -3.05
N ASP A 24 0.66 -15.32 -4.15
CA ASP A 24 1.66 -15.93 -5.02
C ASP A 24 1.97 -15.04 -6.24
N GLU A 25 2.95 -15.45 -7.05
CA GLU A 25 3.42 -14.76 -8.25
C GLU A 25 2.30 -14.48 -9.27
N ASN A 26 1.20 -15.25 -9.25
CA ASN A 26 0.09 -15.06 -10.17
C ASN A 26 -0.80 -13.87 -9.77
N ILE A 27 -0.86 -13.54 -8.47
CA ILE A 27 -1.74 -12.46 -7.97
C ILE A 27 -1.00 -11.24 -7.42
N GLU A 28 0.30 -11.36 -7.10
CA GLU A 28 1.07 -10.27 -6.47
C GLU A 28 1.00 -8.97 -7.29
N ASN A 29 1.17 -9.06 -8.62
CA ASN A 29 1.22 -7.90 -9.50
C ASN A 29 -0.13 -7.18 -9.59
N GLU A 30 -1.22 -7.93 -9.66
CA GLU A 30 -2.59 -7.39 -9.64
C GLU A 30 -2.90 -6.74 -8.29
N LEU A 31 -2.53 -7.40 -7.18
CA LEU A 31 -2.70 -6.89 -5.84
C LEU A 31 -1.92 -5.58 -5.62
N TYR A 32 -0.68 -5.50 -6.09
CA TYR A 32 0.15 -4.30 -5.99
C TYR A 32 -0.44 -3.14 -6.80
N ALA A 33 -0.91 -3.40 -8.02
CA ALA A 33 -1.58 -2.39 -8.85
C ALA A 33 -2.88 -1.88 -8.21
N TYR A 34 -3.65 -2.79 -7.58
CA TYR A 34 -4.85 -2.43 -6.83
C TYR A 34 -4.53 -1.52 -5.64
N ILE A 35 -3.54 -1.88 -4.81
CA ILE A 35 -3.11 -1.06 -3.68
C ILE A 35 -2.60 0.31 -4.15
N ALA A 36 -1.82 0.37 -5.23
CA ALA A 36 -1.33 1.63 -5.79
C ALA A 36 -2.48 2.55 -6.22
N THR A 37 -3.51 1.98 -6.85
CA THR A 37 -4.71 2.72 -7.26
C THR A 37 -5.47 3.24 -6.05
N LEU A 38 -5.67 2.40 -5.03
CA LEU A 38 -6.32 2.79 -3.78
C LEU A 38 -5.57 3.93 -3.09
N CYS A 39 -4.25 3.81 -2.94
CA CYS A 39 -3.37 4.86 -2.40
C CYS A 39 -3.53 6.19 -3.14
N LYS A 40 -3.60 6.15 -4.49
CA LYS A 40 -3.81 7.33 -5.32
C LYS A 40 -5.18 7.96 -5.09
N ASP A 41 -6.23 7.17 -5.00
CA ASP A 41 -7.61 7.64 -4.78
C ASP A 41 -7.78 8.36 -3.43
N PHE A 42 -6.98 7.97 -2.43
CA PHE A 42 -6.93 8.63 -1.12
C PHE A 42 -5.87 9.74 -1.00
N GLU A 43 -5.26 10.18 -2.11
CA GLU A 43 -4.18 11.17 -2.14
C GLU A 43 -2.96 10.78 -1.28
N SER A 44 -2.79 9.49 -1.02
CA SER A 44 -1.71 8.90 -0.22
C SER A 44 -0.80 8.06 -1.11
N TYR A 45 -0.02 8.73 -1.96
CA TYR A 45 0.84 8.09 -2.96
C TYR A 45 1.82 7.07 -2.35
N ALA A 46 1.77 5.84 -2.84
CA ALA A 46 2.72 4.80 -2.48
C ALA A 46 4.08 5.05 -3.13
N LEU A 47 5.15 4.94 -2.35
CA LEU A 47 6.54 5.04 -2.85
C LEU A 47 7.08 3.68 -3.29
N GLN A 48 6.65 2.61 -2.61
CA GLN A 48 7.02 1.24 -2.88
C GLN A 48 5.89 0.32 -2.40
N ILE A 49 5.65 -0.76 -3.15
CA ILE A 49 4.77 -1.87 -2.80
C ILE A 49 5.50 -3.14 -3.26
N GLY A 50 5.53 -4.17 -2.41
CA GLY A 50 6.41 -5.33 -2.59
C GLY A 50 7.70 -5.21 -1.79
#